data_AF-A0A090QQD7-F1
#
_entry.id   AF-A0A090QQD7-F1
#
_cell.length_a   1.000
_cell.length_b   1.000
_cell.length_c   1.000
_cell.angle_alpha   90.00
_cell.angle_beta   90.00
_cell.angle_gamma   90.00
#
_symmetry.space_group_name_H-M   'P 1'
#
loop_
_entity.id
_entity.type
_entity.pdbx_description
1 polymer ?
#
loop_
_entity_poly.entity_id
_entity_poly.type
_entity_poly.pdbx_seq_one_letter_code
_entity_poly.pdbx_strand_id
1 'polypeptide(L)'
;MQALSGKLLSSRVVHAMANPPKVLKEDYQFESSWFPYAHQHEAWQHLLQDEPRSVIVSSGTGSGKTECFLVPILSDIAARNSKAEGVEASFCIRSMP
;
A
#
# COMPACT_ATOMS: atom_id res chain seq x y z
N MET A 1 -4.34 -11.06 1.91
CA MET A 1 -3.52 -10.32 0.92
C MET A 1 -3.31 -11.14 -0.33
N GLN A 2 -3.15 -12.47 -0.19
CA GLN A 2 -2.84 -13.35 -1.32
C GLN A 2 -3.84 -13.23 -2.49
N ALA A 3 -5.13 -13.02 -2.20
CA ALA A 3 -6.17 -12.86 -3.22
C ALA A 3 -5.99 -11.63 -4.13
N LEU A 4 -5.24 -10.61 -3.67
CA LEU A 4 -4.95 -9.38 -4.41
C LEU A 4 -3.66 -9.47 -5.22
N SER A 5 -2.82 -10.47 -4.94
CA SER A 5 -1.50 -10.68 -5.55
C SER A 5 -1.61 -10.93 -7.06
N GLY A 6 -0.88 -10.15 -7.86
CA GLY A 6 -0.88 -10.24 -9.31
C GLY A 6 -2.19 -9.79 -9.98
N LYS A 7 -3.16 -9.27 -9.21
CA LYS A 7 -4.44 -8.75 -9.71
C LYS A 7 -4.53 -7.25 -9.48
N LEU A 8 -4.63 -6.84 -8.21
CA LEU A 8 -4.67 -5.44 -7.81
C LEU A 8 -3.30 -4.96 -7.35
N LEU A 9 -2.56 -5.81 -6.64
CA LEU A 9 -1.24 -5.49 -6.10
C LEU A 9 -0.15 -6.32 -6.76
N SER A 10 1.03 -5.74 -6.92
CA SER A 10 2.23 -6.47 -7.36
C SER A 10 2.52 -7.63 -6.41
N SER A 11 2.77 -8.82 -6.98
CA SER A 11 3.10 -10.02 -6.20
C SER A 11 4.32 -9.83 -5.32
N ARG A 12 5.25 -8.95 -5.72
CA ARG A 12 6.45 -8.60 -4.94
C ARG A 12 6.10 -7.86 -3.65
N VAL A 13 5.15 -6.92 -3.71
CA VAL A 13 4.70 -6.17 -2.53
C VAL A 13 3.93 -7.07 -1.58
N VAL A 14 3.01 -7.89 -2.10
CA VAL A 14 2.27 -8.86 -1.26
C VAL A 14 3.24 -9.81 -0.56
N HIS A 15 4.24 -10.33 -1.28
CA HIS A 15 5.28 -11.17 -0.68
C HIS A 15 6.09 -10.44 0.40
N ALA A 16 6.51 -9.20 0.15
CA ALA A 16 7.28 -8.42 1.12
C ALA A 16 6.49 -8.12 2.40
N MET A 17 5.20 -7.77 2.28
CA MET A 17 4.32 -7.52 3.42
C MET A 17 4.04 -8.78 4.25
N ALA A 18 3.97 -9.94 3.60
CA ALA A 18 3.76 -11.23 4.27
C ALA A 18 5.05 -11.80 4.90
N ASN A 19 6.23 -11.31 4.48
CA ASN A 19 7.53 -11.82 4.91
C ASN A 19 8.46 -10.68 5.36
N PRO A 20 8.08 -9.91 6.41
CA PRO A 20 8.96 -8.87 6.94
C PRO A 20 10.24 -9.49 7.58
N PRO A 21 11.30 -8.68 7.78
CA PRO A 21 12.47 -9.09 8.56
C PRO A 21 12.06 -9.64 9.92
N LYS A 22 12.78 -10.65 10.44
CA LYS A 22 12.44 -11.34 11.70
C LYS A 22 12.16 -10.39 12.88
N VAL A 23 12.94 -9.31 12.98
CA VAL A 23 12.81 -8.29 14.04
C VAL A 23 11.50 -7.49 13.98
N LEU A 24 10.84 -7.44 12.82
CA LEU A 24 9.57 -6.74 12.61
C LEU A 24 8.39 -7.71 12.49
N LYS A 25 8.63 -9.02 12.56
CA LYS A 25 7.64 -10.03 12.20
C LYS A 25 6.44 -10.06 13.13
N GLU A 26 6.67 -9.91 14.43
CA GLU A 26 5.60 -9.96 15.44
C GLU A 26 4.59 -8.82 15.28
N ASP A 27 5.06 -7.62 14.91
CA ASP A 27 4.22 -6.42 14.86
C ASP A 27 3.71 -6.06 13.46
N TYR A 28 4.45 -6.42 12.41
CA TYR A 28 4.24 -5.88 11.06
C TYR A 28 4.00 -6.93 9.97
N GLN A 29 3.85 -8.21 10.33
CA GLN A 29 3.51 -9.23 9.35
C GLN A 29 2.04 -9.10 8.92
N PHE A 30 1.83 -8.86 7.63
CA PHE A 30 0.51 -8.98 7.03
C PHE A 30 0.28 -10.45 6.65
N GLU A 31 -0.39 -11.18 7.53
CA GLU A 31 -0.71 -12.59 7.28
C GLU A 31 -1.38 -12.78 5.91
N SER A 32 -1.11 -13.92 5.26
CA SER A 32 -1.59 -14.15 3.90
C SER A 32 -3.13 -14.12 3.80
N SER A 33 -3.80 -14.50 4.89
CA SER A 33 -5.25 -14.46 5.10
C SER A 33 -5.81 -13.08 5.48
N TRP A 34 -4.96 -12.11 5.83
CA TRP A 34 -5.40 -10.76 6.22
C TRP A 34 -6.10 -10.05 5.06
N PHE A 35 -7.19 -9.34 5.32
CA PHE A 35 -7.88 -8.54 4.31
C PHE A 35 -7.77 -7.05 4.64
N PRO A 36 -7.55 -6.19 3.63
CA PRO A 36 -7.54 -4.75 3.85
C PRO A 36 -8.90 -4.26 4.33
N TYR A 37 -8.88 -3.16 5.08
CA TYR A 37 -10.11 -2.44 5.39
C TYR A 37 -10.75 -1.91 4.11
N ALA A 38 -12.07 -1.74 4.11
CA ALA A 38 -12.83 -1.30 2.94
C ALA A 38 -12.25 -0.02 2.31
N HIS A 39 -11.96 1.00 3.12
CA HIS A 39 -11.40 2.26 2.65
C HIS A 39 -9.98 2.15 2.06
N GLN A 40 -9.17 1.18 2.54
CA GLN A 40 -7.87 0.88 1.93
C GLN A 40 -8.09 0.22 0.57
N HIS A 41 -8.94 -0.81 0.51
CA HIS A 41 -9.24 -1.51 -0.73
C HIS A 41 -9.79 -0.58 -1.82
N GLU A 42 -10.76 0.28 -1.49
CA GLU A 42 -11.31 1.27 -2.41
C GLU A 42 -10.26 2.28 -2.88
N ALA A 43 -9.43 2.79 -1.97
CA ALA A 43 -8.33 3.69 -2.34
C ALA A 43 -7.35 3.01 -3.31
N TRP A 44 -6.98 1.75 -3.05
CA TRP A 44 -6.09 0.98 -3.92
C TRP A 44 -6.72 0.74 -5.28
N GLN A 45 -8.01 0.40 -5.32
CA GLN A 45 -8.74 0.23 -6.57
C GLN A 45 -8.79 1.49 -7.41
N HIS A 46 -8.77 2.70 -6.84
CA HIS A 46 -8.77 3.95 -7.59
C HIS A 46 -7.35 4.41 -7.99
N LEU A 47 -6.36 4.17 -7.14
CA LEU A 47 -4.98 4.60 -7.36
C LEU A 47 -4.19 3.71 -8.31
N LEU A 48 -4.60 2.43 -8.48
CA LEU A 48 -3.91 1.43 -9.31
C LEU A 48 -4.68 1.06 -10.59
N GLN A 49 -5.64 1.88 -11.03
CA GLN A 49 -6.29 1.67 -12.33
C GLN A 49 -5.34 2.06 -13.47
N ASP A 50 -5.63 1.58 -14.68
CA ASP A 50 -4.93 2.00 -15.90
C ASP A 50 -4.92 3.53 -16.07
N GLU A 51 -6.02 4.18 -15.65
CA GLU A 51 -6.12 5.63 -15.49
C GLU A 51 -6.36 5.98 -14.01
N PRO A 52 -5.30 6.27 -13.23
CA PRO A 52 -5.41 6.54 -11.80
C PRO A 52 -6.26 7.76 -11.48
N ARG A 53 -7.04 7.68 -10.40
CA ARG A 53 -7.89 8.78 -9.92
C ARG A 53 -7.40 9.33 -8.59
N SER A 54 -7.48 10.64 -8.42
CA SER A 54 -7.25 11.30 -7.12
C SER A 54 -8.28 10.83 -6.09
N VAL A 55 -7.82 10.49 -4.89
CA VAL A 55 -8.66 9.96 -3.80
C VAL A 55 -8.60 10.89 -2.59
N ILE A 56 -9.77 11.14 -1.97
CA ILE A 56 -9.90 11.73 -0.64
C ILE A 56 -10.29 10.61 0.33
N VAL A 57 -9.45 10.34 1.32
CA VAL A 57 -9.73 9.32 2.34
C VAL A 57 -10.11 9.99 3.66
N SER A 58 -11.36 9.80 4.09
CA SER A 58 -11.87 10.26 5.38
C SER A 58 -12.15 9.06 6.28
N SER A 59 -11.37 8.88 7.35
CA SER A 59 -11.57 7.79 8.32
C SER A 59 -11.04 8.15 9.72
N GLY A 60 -11.47 7.39 10.73
CA GLY A 60 -11.11 7.60 12.14
C GLY A 60 -9.60 7.54 12.43
N THR A 61 -9.18 7.88 13.65
CA THR A 61 -7.78 7.71 14.09
C THR A 61 -7.42 6.23 14.18
N GLY A 62 -6.15 5.88 13.93
CA GLY A 62 -5.68 4.49 14.00
C GLY A 62 -6.27 3.51 12.97
N SER A 63 -7.05 3.99 12.00
CA SER A 63 -7.77 3.17 11.02
C SER A 63 -6.91 2.59 9.88
N GLY A 64 -5.63 2.94 9.81
CA GLY A 64 -4.75 2.53 8.70
C GLY A 64 -4.88 3.39 7.43
N LYS A 65 -4.99 4.73 7.60
CA LYS A 65 -4.95 5.68 6.46
C LYS A 65 -3.62 5.66 5.72
N THR A 66 -2.53 5.36 6.42
CA THR A 66 -1.18 5.33 5.85
C THR A 66 -1.09 4.31 4.71
N GLU A 67 -1.69 3.14 4.90
CA GLU A 67 -1.74 2.06 3.92
C GLU A 67 -2.57 2.41 2.69
N CYS A 68 -3.53 3.34 2.81
CA CYS A 68 -4.37 3.77 1.67
C CYS A 68 -3.54 4.38 0.54
N PHE A 69 -2.40 5.01 0.87
CA PHE A 69 -1.50 5.61 -0.13
C PHE A 69 -0.16 4.90 -0.25
N LEU A 70 0.40 4.35 0.83
CA LEU A 70 1.72 3.69 0.77
C LEU A 70 1.69 2.40 -0.04
N VAL A 71 0.67 1.55 0.16
CA VAL A 71 0.61 0.25 -0.53
C VAL A 71 0.49 0.42 -2.05
N PRO A 72 -0.35 1.32 -2.59
CA PRO A 72 -0.38 1.61 -4.02
C PRO A 72 0.96 2.10 -4.57
N ILE A 73 1.61 3.05 -3.89
CA ILE A 73 2.90 3.60 -4.34
C ILE A 73 3.96 2.51 -4.41
N LEU A 74 4.08 1.68 -3.38
CA LEU A 74 5.01 0.56 -3.37
C LEU A 74 4.68 -0.46 -4.47
N SER A 75 3.39 -0.74 -4.70
CA SER A 75 2.93 -1.69 -5.73
C SER A 75 3.30 -1.22 -7.13
N ASP A 76 3.07 0.05 -7.42
CA ASP A 76 3.38 0.68 -8.70
C ASP A 76 4.90 0.70 -8.96
N ILE A 77 5.71 1.16 -7.99
CA ILE A 77 7.18 1.12 -8.09
C ILE A 77 7.68 -0.33 -8.31
N ALA A 78 7.15 -1.29 -7.57
CA ALA A 78 7.55 -2.70 -7.70
C ALA A 78 7.16 -3.32 -9.05
N ALA A 79 6.11 -2.81 -9.70
CA ALA A 79 5.64 -3.29 -11.00
C ALA A 79 6.47 -2.73 -12.17
N ARG A 80 6.93 -1.47 -12.06
CA ARG A 80 7.66 -0.78 -13.14
C ARG A 80 9.03 -1.39 -13.48
N ASN A 81 9.65 -2.15 -12.56
CA ASN A 81 10.93 -2.85 -12.76
C ASN A 81 12.05 -1.97 -13.37
N SER A 82 11.93 -0.66 -13.27
CA SER A 82 12.90 0.32 -13.72
C SER A 82 13.69 0.85 -12.52
N LYS A 83 14.87 1.39 -12.80
CA LYS A 83 15.65 2.10 -11.79
C LYS A 83 15.01 3.48 -11.59
N ALA A 84 14.84 3.90 -10.35
CA ALA A 84 14.38 5.26 -10.07
C ALA A 84 15.41 6.26 -10.62
N GLU A 85 14.95 7.20 -11.44
CA GLU A 85 15.77 8.31 -11.98
C GLU A 85 15.64 9.58 -11.12
N GLY A 86 14.78 9.56 -10.10
CA GLY A 86 14.51 10.68 -9.21
C GLY A 86 13.52 10.32 -8.10
N VAL A 87 12.93 11.33 -7.46
CA VAL A 87 11.89 11.16 -6.44
C VAL A 87 10.59 10.71 -7.12
N GLU A 88 10.05 9.56 -6.70
CA GLU A 88 8.83 8.98 -7.28
C GLU A 88 7.57 9.23 -6.43
N ALA A 89 7.74 9.65 -5.16
CA ALA A 89 6.64 9.96 -4.26
C ALA A 89 7.06 11.03 -3.22
N SER A 90 6.13 11.92 -2.86
CA SER A 90 6.30 12.92 -1.81
C SER A 90 5.11 12.88 -0.85
N PHE A 91 5.38 12.93 0.45
CA PHE A 91 4.38 12.86 1.51
C PHE A 91 4.46 14.09 2.39
N CYS A 92 3.37 14.85 2.48
CA CYS A 92 3.26 15.99 3.38
C CYS A 92 2.39 15.62 4.57
N ILE A 93 2.99 15.53 5.76
CA ILE A 93 2.30 15.27 7.02
C ILE A 93 2.24 16.58 7.81
N ARG A 94 1.05 16.97 8.23
CA ARG A 94 0.85 18.09 9.16
C ARG A 94 0.65 17.56 10.56
N SER A 95 1.65 17.73 11.42
CA SER A 95 1.49 17.53 12.86
C SER A 95 0.63 18.66 13.43
N MET A 96 -0.41 18.32 14.17
CA MET A 96 -1.10 19.29 15.02
C MET A 96 -0.29 19.45 16.32
N PRO A 97 -0.14 20.69 16.83
CA PRO A 97 0.55 20.94 18.09
C PRO A 97 -0.16 20.31 19.29
#